data_AF-A0A6A9T9M2-F1
#
_entry.id   AF-A0A6A9T9M2-F1
#
_cell.length_a   1.000
_cell.length_b   1.000
_cell.length_c   1.000
_cell.angle_alpha   90.00
_cell.angle_beta   90.00
_cell.angle_gamma   90.00
#
_symmetry.space_group_name_H-M   'P 1'
#
loop_
_entity.id
_entity.type
_entity.pdbx_description
1 polymer ?
#
loop_
_entity_poly.entity_id
_entity_poly.type
_entity_poly.pdbx_seq_one_letter_code
_entity_poly.pdbx_strand_id
1 'polypeptide(L)' 'MDAYRIAYDGRPFRGFQRQPDVATVSDTLIDALDSLGVETDAD' A
#
# COMPACT_ATOMS: atom_id res chain seq x y z
N MET A 1 -10.19 -8.12 -11.89
CA MET A 1 -9.89 -7.10 -10.86
C MET A 1 -10.47 -7.62 -9.56
N ASP A 2 -9.62 -8.04 -8.63
CA ASP A 2 -10.03 -8.54 -7.32
C ASP A 2 -9.94 -7.43 -6.28
N ALA A 3 -10.92 -7.38 -5.37
CA ALA A 3 -10.98 -6.38 -4.31
C ALA A 3 -10.73 -7.03 -2.94
N TYR A 4 -9.81 -6.45 -2.18
CA TYR A 4 -9.42 -6.94 -0.86
C TYR A 4 -9.81 -5.94 0.22
N ARG A 5 -10.23 -6.45 1.39
CA ARG A 5 -10.38 -5.66 2.62
C ARG A 5 -9.16 -5.89 3.49
N ILE A 6 -8.59 -4.82 4.02
CA ILE A 6 -7.36 -4.87 4.82
C ILE A 6 -7.62 -4.18 6.16
N ALA A 7 -7.21 -4.83 7.24
CA ALA A 7 -7.10 -4.24 8.56
C ALA A 7 -5.63 -4.07 8.91
N TYR A 8 -5.28 -2.99 9.59
CA TYR A 8 -3.91 -2.69 10.00
C TYR A 8 -3.89 -1.92 11.32
N ASP A 9 -2.79 -2.03 12.07
CA ASP A 9 -2.52 -1.12 13.18
C ASP A 9 -2.07 0.23 12.62
N GLY A 10 -2.84 1.28 12.88
CA GLY A 10 -2.56 2.62 12.37
C GLY A 10 -1.44 3.36 13.11
N ARG A 11 -1.03 2.92 14.31
CA ARG A 11 -0.06 3.63 15.16
C ARG A 11 1.28 3.97 14.47
N PRO A 12 1.90 3.08 13.68
CA PRO A 12 3.17 3.40 13.01
C PRO A 12 3.01 4.28 11.76
N PHE A 13 1.80 4.52 11.26
CA PHE A 13 1.58 5.17 9.96
C PHE A 13 0.95 6.56 10.10
N ARG A 14 1.20 7.44 9.13
CA ARG A 14 0.56 8.76 8.98
C ARG A 14 -0.62 8.69 8.00
N GLY A 15 -1.53 7.76 8.28
CA GLY A 15 -2.73 7.52 7.47
C GLY A 15 -2.51 6.52 6.33
N PHE A 16 -3.53 6.42 5.47
CA PHE A 16 -3.56 5.41 4.41
C PHE A 16 -2.78 5.86 3.17
N GLN A 17 -3.17 6.98 2.56
CA GLN A 17 -2.64 7.45 1.28
C GLN A 17 -1.19 7.93 1.38
N ARG A 18 -0.39 7.62 0.33
CA ARG A 18 0.99 8.09 0.16
C ARG A 18 1.12 9.59 0.36
N GLN A 19 2.12 9.96 1.15
CA GLN A 19 2.51 11.32 1.47
C GLN A 19 4.04 11.38 1.45
N PRO A 20 4.64 12.49 1.03
CA PRO A 20 6.08 12.66 1.08
C PRO A 20 6.62 12.48 2.51
N ASP A 21 7.79 11.84 2.60
CA ASP A 21 8.66 11.82 3.79
C ASP A 21 8.10 11.16 5.06
N VAL A 22 6.91 10.55 4.99
CA VAL A 22 6.28 9.87 6.13
C VAL A 22 5.79 8.47 5.74
N ALA A 23 5.87 7.54 6.68
CA ALA A 23 5.36 6.19 6.48
C ALA A 23 3.83 6.19 6.34
N THR A 24 3.31 5.54 5.29
CA THR A 24 1.87 5.38 5.03
C THR A 24 1.55 3.94 4.67
N VAL A 25 0.29 3.54 4.87
CA VAL A 25 -0.14 2.16 4.60
C VAL A 25 -0.07 1.83 3.11
N SER A 26 -0.49 2.75 2.24
CA SER A 26 -0.42 2.55 0.79
C SER A 26 1.01 2.34 0.32
N ASP A 27 1.98 3.04 0.90
CA ASP A 27 3.39 2.89 0.52
C ASP A 27 3.90 1.47 0.82
N THR A 28 3.71 1.01 2.06
CA THR A 28 4.09 -0.34 2.47
C THR A 28 3.36 -1.44 1.67
N LEU A 29 2.07 -1.25 1.38
CA LEU A 29 1.31 -2.22 0.58
C LEU A 29 1.80 -2.29 -0.86
N ILE A 30 2.03 -1.15 -1.50
CA ILE A 30 2.48 -1.11 -2.90
C ILE A 30 3.90 -1.70 -3.00
N ASP A 31 4.80 -1.35 -2.08
CA ASP A 31 6.17 -1.91 -2.06
C ASP A 31 6.15 -3.44 -1.86
N ALA A 32 5.24 -3.95 -1.01
CA ALA A 32 5.07 -5.38 -0.83
C ALA A 32 4.53 -6.06 -2.10
N LEU A 33 3.55 -5.46 -2.77
CA LEU A 33 3.01 -5.98 -4.03
C LEU A 33 4.08 -6.01 -5.14
N ASP A 34 4.89 -4.95 -5.23
CA ASP A 34 6.03 -4.88 -6.15
C ASP A 34 7.06 -5.98 -5.86
N SER A 35 7.39 -6.21 -4.58
CA SER A 35 8.29 -7.30 -4.18
C SER A 35 7.77 -8.71 -4.53
N LEU A 36 6.46 -8.84 -4.70
CA LEU A 36 5.79 -10.08 -5.11
C LEU A 36 5.59 -10.18 -6.63
N GLY A 37 6.03 -9.19 -7.41
CA GLY A 37 5.86 -9.15 -8.87
C GLY A 37 4.40 -8.94 -9.30
N VAL A 38 3.58 -8.32 -8.45
CA VAL A 38 2.19 -8.00 -8.78
C VAL A 38 2.15 -6.67 -9.52
N GLU A 39 2.13 -6.73 -10.85
CA GLU A 39 2.02 -5.55 -11.71
C GLU A 39 0.56 -5.22 -12.02
N THR A 40 0.27 -3.93 -12.17
CA THR A 40 -1.00 -3.49 -12.74
C THR A 40 -0.87 -3.49 -14.27
N ASP A 41 -1.81 -4.11 -14.98
CA ASP A 41 -1.97 -3.83 -16.41
C ASP A 41 -2.26 -2.33 -16.58
N ALA A 42 -1.38 -1.64 -17.30
CA ALA A 42 -1.58 -0.25 -17.69
C ALA A 42 -2.34 -0.25 -19.03
N ASP A 43 -3.67 -0.17 -18.95
CA ASP A 43 -4.52 0.14 -20.12
C ASP A 43 -4.42 1.64 -20.47
#